data_AF-A0A7S1GMT0-F1
#
_entry.id   AF-A0A7S1GMT0-F1
#
_cell.length_a   1.000
_cell.length_b   1.000
_cell.length_c   1.000
_cell.angle_alpha   90.00
_cell.angle_beta   90.00
_cell.angle_gamma   90.00
#
_symmetry.space_group_name_H-M   'P 1'
#
loop_
_entity.id
_entity.type
_entity.pdbx_description
1 polymer ?
#
loop_
_entity_poly.entity_id
_entity_poly.type
_entity_poly.pdbx_seq_one_letter_code
_entity_poly.pdbx_strand_id
1 'polypeptide(L)'
;MTESTPLAGASNVVTSQALRNTAAQSKDYAKKKLGEMRQMAKDGDFSIRLFGLFGGIAMVVVSGFGLLGLFLTLQFIQAIVEFYTFLMGFVVIILESGRQIGFLKKPMATLHAYAVFLKFVWGRGALYFVAGSLELTQTSIFDKIVGMYMCIVGVMYIVVGRRVSGKLDQLRSSVYSEEQLLHEFNAVDVDKTGSLTLSQFRVLTDKLHLGMTRSELESAFLIMDKDDSDRLTYQEFKNWWSAGITEQPASLI
;
A
#
# COMPACT_ATOMS: atom_id res chain seq x y z
N MET A 1 -30.19 -56.95 36.09
CA MET A 1 -30.74 -55.74 35.45
C MET A 1 -29.60 -54.78 35.23
N THR A 2 -28.98 -54.91 34.07
CA THR A 2 -27.80 -54.15 33.62
C THR A 2 -28.24 -53.37 32.39
N GLU A 3 -28.11 -52.05 32.42
CA GLU A 3 -27.59 -51.24 31.30
C GLU A 3 -27.66 -49.76 31.66
N SER A 4 -26.51 -49.22 32.07
CA SER A 4 -26.26 -47.78 32.18
C SER A 4 -25.78 -47.28 30.81
N THR A 5 -26.51 -46.31 30.29
CA THR A 5 -26.35 -45.60 29.02
C THR A 5 -24.99 -44.88 28.88
N PRO A 6 -24.34 -44.91 27.70
CA PRO A 6 -23.31 -43.93 27.36
C PRO A 6 -23.62 -43.26 26.00
N LEU A 7 -24.25 -42.08 26.00
CA LEU A 7 -24.54 -41.32 24.76
C LEU A 7 -24.16 -39.83 24.80
N ALA A 8 -23.60 -39.32 25.90
CA ALA A 8 -23.28 -37.88 26.03
C ALA A 8 -21.93 -37.45 25.42
N GLY A 9 -21.00 -38.39 25.15
CA GLY A 9 -19.63 -38.05 24.71
C GLY A 9 -19.46 -37.74 23.22
N ALA A 10 -20.27 -38.36 22.35
CA ALA A 10 -20.07 -38.26 20.90
C ALA A 10 -20.54 -36.91 20.30
N SER A 11 -21.60 -36.30 20.86
CA SER A 11 -22.14 -35.04 20.35
C SER A 11 -21.19 -33.84 20.57
N ASN A 12 -20.47 -33.80 21.69
CA ASN A 12 -19.52 -32.72 21.99
C ASN A 12 -18.25 -32.79 21.11
N VAL A 13 -17.82 -33.98 20.70
CA VAL A 13 -16.65 -34.17 19.82
C VAL A 13 -16.98 -33.78 18.38
N VAL A 14 -18.17 -34.14 17.88
CA VAL A 14 -18.64 -33.75 16.54
C VAL A 14 -18.90 -32.25 16.45
N THR A 15 -19.50 -31.64 17.47
CA THR A 15 -19.70 -30.18 17.52
C THR A 15 -18.37 -29.42 17.61
N SER A 16 -17.39 -29.92 18.36
CA SER A 16 -16.07 -29.27 18.45
C SER A 16 -15.22 -29.44 17.19
N GLN A 17 -15.32 -30.56 16.47
CA GLN A 17 -14.69 -30.73 15.16
C GLN A 17 -15.36 -29.87 14.09
N ALA A 18 -16.69 -29.78 14.07
CA ALA A 18 -17.42 -28.87 13.18
C ALA A 18 -17.02 -27.40 13.43
N LEU A 19 -16.97 -26.97 14.71
CA LEU A 19 -16.50 -25.64 15.10
C LEU A 19 -15.05 -25.38 14.68
N ARG A 20 -14.14 -26.35 14.84
CA ARG A 20 -12.74 -26.24 14.39
C ARG A 20 -12.64 -26.12 12.87
N ASN A 21 -13.46 -26.86 12.11
CA ASN A 21 -13.48 -26.79 10.66
C ASN A 21 -14.05 -25.46 10.15
N THR A 22 -15.10 -24.93 10.79
CA THR A 22 -15.65 -23.59 10.49
C THR A 22 -14.66 -22.47 10.87
N ALA A 23 -13.94 -22.62 11.97
CA ALA A 23 -12.89 -21.68 12.39
C ALA A 23 -11.68 -21.70 11.45
N ALA A 24 -11.27 -22.87 10.94
CA ALA A 24 -10.21 -22.98 9.96
C ALA A 24 -10.63 -22.38 8.60
N GLN A 25 -11.83 -22.70 8.11
CA GLN A 25 -12.36 -22.14 6.87
C GLN A 25 -12.54 -20.63 6.91
N SER A 26 -13.02 -20.08 8.02
CA SER A 26 -13.16 -18.62 8.20
C SER A 26 -11.80 -17.91 8.22
N LYS A 27 -10.77 -18.52 8.83
CA LYS A 27 -9.39 -18.00 8.79
C LYS A 27 -8.80 -18.02 7.39
N ASP A 28 -8.95 -19.10 6.65
CA ASP A 28 -8.43 -19.20 5.28
C ASP A 28 -9.13 -18.23 4.33
N TYR A 29 -10.45 -18.07 4.49
CA TYR A 29 -11.21 -17.05 3.77
C TYR A 29 -10.76 -15.63 4.12
N ALA A 30 -10.55 -15.34 5.40
CA ALA A 30 -10.09 -14.04 5.87
C ALA A 30 -8.66 -13.72 5.40
N LYS A 31 -7.74 -14.70 5.41
CA LYS A 31 -6.39 -14.57 4.85
C LYS A 31 -6.42 -14.28 3.35
N LYS A 32 -7.24 -15.02 2.59
CA LYS A 32 -7.41 -14.78 1.14
C LYS A 32 -7.93 -13.36 0.89
N LYS A 33 -8.95 -12.94 1.62
CA LYS A 33 -9.55 -11.60 1.52
C LYS A 33 -8.57 -10.49 1.91
N LEU A 34 -7.71 -10.72 2.91
CA LEU A 34 -6.64 -9.80 3.30
C LEU A 34 -5.64 -9.61 2.16
N GLY A 35 -5.24 -10.70 1.50
CA GLY A 35 -4.37 -10.66 0.32
C GLY A 35 -5.00 -9.88 -0.84
N GLU A 36 -6.27 -10.14 -1.14
CA GLU A 36 -7.02 -9.42 -2.18
C GLU A 36 -7.13 -7.91 -1.86
N MET A 37 -7.46 -7.55 -0.62
CA MET A 37 -7.56 -6.13 -0.23
C MET A 37 -6.21 -5.41 -0.23
N ARG A 38 -5.13 -6.10 0.17
CA ARG A 38 -3.77 -5.55 0.05
C ARG A 38 -3.43 -5.30 -1.42
N GLN A 39 -3.79 -6.23 -2.30
CA GLN A 39 -3.58 -6.04 -3.74
C GLN A 39 -4.41 -4.87 -4.26
N MET A 40 -5.66 -4.70 -3.82
CA MET A 40 -6.49 -3.53 -4.15
C MET A 40 -5.88 -2.22 -3.63
N ALA A 41 -5.26 -2.23 -2.43
CA ALA A 41 -4.60 -1.07 -1.84
C ALA A 41 -3.36 -0.62 -2.64
N LYS A 42 -2.64 -1.59 -3.21
CA LYS A 42 -1.46 -1.34 -4.06
C LYS A 42 -1.86 -0.96 -5.48
N ASP A 43 -2.73 -1.76 -6.09
CA ASP A 43 -3.07 -1.63 -7.51
C ASP A 43 -4.06 -0.50 -7.77
N GLY A 44 -4.97 -0.21 -6.84
CA GLY A 44 -6.09 0.70 -7.05
C GLY A 44 -7.13 0.12 -8.02
N ASP A 45 -8.36 0.60 -7.93
CA ASP A 45 -9.42 0.18 -8.86
C ASP A 45 -9.12 0.68 -10.29
N PHE A 46 -9.40 -0.13 -11.30
CA PHE A 46 -9.19 0.21 -12.71
C PHE A 46 -9.92 1.51 -13.09
N SER A 47 -11.11 1.74 -12.56
CA SER A 47 -11.88 2.98 -12.80
C SER A 47 -11.14 4.21 -12.29
N ILE A 48 -10.49 4.12 -11.12
CA ILE A 48 -9.74 5.22 -10.51
C ILE A 48 -8.52 5.56 -11.37
N ARG A 49 -7.84 4.53 -11.87
CA ARG A 49 -6.67 4.63 -12.76
C ARG A 49 -6.99 5.31 -14.09
N LEU A 50 -8.19 5.08 -14.61
CA LEU A 50 -8.63 5.69 -15.86
C LEU A 50 -8.75 7.22 -15.73
N PHE A 51 -9.21 7.73 -14.58
CA PHE A 51 -9.25 9.17 -14.33
C PHE A 51 -7.85 9.78 -14.27
N GLY A 52 -6.91 9.13 -13.58
CA GLY A 52 -5.51 9.55 -13.56
C GLY A 52 -4.89 9.58 -14.97
N LEU A 53 -5.20 8.58 -15.81
CA LEU A 53 -4.72 8.51 -17.19
C LEU A 53 -5.26 9.64 -18.05
N PHE A 54 -6.57 9.91 -18.00
CA PHE A 54 -7.15 11.02 -18.76
C PHE A 54 -6.59 12.36 -18.31
N GLY A 55 -6.38 12.54 -17.00
CA GLY A 55 -5.71 13.72 -16.45
C GLY A 55 -4.29 13.87 -16.98
N GLY A 56 -3.48 12.80 -16.96
CA GLY A 56 -2.11 12.81 -17.49
C GLY A 56 -2.05 13.13 -18.98
N ILE A 57 -2.96 12.58 -19.79
CA ILE A 57 -3.05 12.90 -21.23
C ILE A 57 -3.43 14.37 -21.43
N ALA A 58 -4.42 14.86 -20.69
CA ALA A 58 -4.83 16.26 -20.77
C ALA A 58 -3.68 17.21 -20.42
N MET A 59 -2.94 16.93 -19.34
CA MET A 59 -1.74 17.68 -18.96
C MET A 59 -0.71 17.73 -20.08
N VAL A 60 -0.34 16.59 -20.67
CA VAL A 60 0.64 16.55 -21.76
C VAL A 60 0.20 17.36 -22.97
N VAL A 61 -1.09 17.28 -23.32
CA VAL A 61 -1.63 18.01 -24.47
C VAL A 61 -1.63 19.52 -24.21
N VAL A 62 -2.21 19.95 -23.09
CA VAL A 62 -2.33 21.38 -22.76
C VAL A 62 -0.95 22.01 -22.58
N SER A 63 -0.07 21.38 -21.78
CA SER A 63 1.29 21.88 -21.58
C SER A 63 2.14 21.83 -22.84
N GLY A 64 1.92 20.87 -23.73
CA GLY A 64 2.60 20.83 -25.03
C GLY A 64 2.28 22.04 -25.90
N PHE A 65 1.00 22.43 -25.97
CA PHE A 65 0.59 23.66 -26.68
C PHE A 65 1.06 24.92 -25.95
N GLY A 66 0.98 24.95 -24.62
CA GLY A 66 1.46 26.06 -23.80
C GLY A 66 2.95 26.35 -24.01
N LEU A 67 3.78 25.29 -24.02
CA LEU A 67 5.22 25.40 -24.20
C LEU A 67 5.60 25.98 -25.56
N LEU A 68 4.91 25.57 -26.64
CA LEU A 68 5.12 26.14 -27.97
C LEU A 68 4.80 27.64 -27.99
N GLY A 69 3.72 28.08 -27.33
CA GLY A 69 3.35 29.49 -27.25
C GLY A 69 4.30 30.33 -26.38
N LEU A 70 4.73 29.81 -25.23
CA LEU A 70 5.62 30.48 -24.29
C LEU A 70 7.06 30.60 -24.84
N PHE A 71 7.49 29.61 -25.62
CA PHE A 71 8.79 29.65 -26.29
C PHE A 71 8.86 30.74 -27.36
N LEU A 72 7.79 30.91 -28.14
CA LEU A 72 7.70 31.97 -29.16
C LEU A 72 7.60 33.39 -28.55
N THR A 73 7.02 33.50 -27.35
CA THR A 73 6.90 34.76 -26.61
C THR A 73 8.09 35.10 -25.71
N LEU A 74 9.13 34.24 -25.69
CA LEU A 74 10.37 34.39 -24.92
C LEU A 74 10.17 34.51 -23.39
N GLN A 75 9.09 33.94 -22.86
CA GLN A 75 8.81 33.91 -21.42
C GLN A 75 9.45 32.68 -20.76
N PHE A 76 10.79 32.71 -20.61
CA PHE A 76 11.58 31.55 -20.20
C PHE A 76 11.16 30.94 -18.86
N ILE A 77 10.81 31.75 -17.85
CA ILE A 77 10.44 31.23 -16.53
C ILE A 77 9.16 30.39 -16.62
N GLN A 78 8.13 30.90 -17.31
CA GLN A 78 6.88 30.18 -17.50
C GLN A 78 7.07 28.95 -18.40
N ALA A 79 7.88 29.07 -19.45
CA ALA A 79 8.23 27.94 -20.31
C ALA A 79 8.94 26.79 -19.55
N ILE A 80 9.78 27.11 -18.57
CA ILE A 80 10.41 26.11 -17.70
C ILE A 80 9.36 25.39 -16.84
N VAL A 81 8.45 26.13 -16.20
CA VAL A 81 7.37 25.51 -15.41
C VAL A 81 6.49 24.63 -16.29
N GLU A 82 6.15 25.10 -17.50
CA GLU A 82 5.36 24.35 -18.48
C GLU A 82 6.07 23.08 -18.98
N PHE A 83 7.40 23.14 -19.07
CA PHE A 83 8.20 21.95 -19.39
C PHE A 83 8.14 20.92 -18.26
N TYR A 84 8.20 21.36 -17.00
CA TYR A 84 8.06 20.45 -15.87
C TYR A 84 6.66 19.84 -15.76
N THR A 85 5.58 20.60 -16.00
CA THR A 85 4.20 20.07 -16.03
C THR A 85 4.02 19.07 -17.16
N PHE A 86 4.58 19.34 -18.34
CA PHE A 86 4.61 18.41 -19.46
C PHE A 86 5.30 17.08 -19.11
N LEU A 87 6.49 17.14 -18.50
CA LEU A 87 7.21 15.94 -18.05
C LEU A 87 6.44 15.18 -16.96
N MET A 88 5.81 15.89 -16.02
CA MET A 88 4.97 15.27 -14.99
C MET A 88 3.77 14.57 -15.61
N GLY A 89 3.13 15.14 -16.64
CA GLY A 89 2.07 14.47 -17.40
C GLY A 89 2.51 13.13 -17.99
N PHE A 90 3.72 13.05 -18.56
CA PHE A 90 4.29 11.77 -19.00
C PHE A 90 4.50 10.78 -17.85
N VAL A 91 4.99 11.25 -16.70
CA VAL A 91 5.14 10.40 -15.51
C VAL A 91 3.79 9.83 -15.06
N VAL A 92 2.73 10.65 -15.04
CA VAL A 92 1.37 10.21 -14.72
C VAL A 92 0.88 9.14 -15.70
N ILE A 93 1.08 9.35 -17.01
CA ILE A 93 0.71 8.36 -18.04
C ILE A 93 1.47 7.04 -17.84
N ILE A 94 2.77 7.10 -17.54
CA ILE A 94 3.59 5.90 -17.29
C ILE A 94 3.09 5.16 -16.04
N LEU A 95 2.77 5.88 -14.97
CA LEU A 95 2.27 5.29 -13.73
C LEU A 95 0.93 4.57 -13.92
N GLU A 96 0.02 5.14 -14.72
CA GLU A 96 -1.29 4.55 -14.93
C GLU A 96 -1.32 3.49 -16.05
N SER A 97 -0.52 3.65 -17.10
CA SER A 97 -0.48 2.73 -18.24
C SER A 97 0.59 1.65 -18.14
N GLY A 98 1.56 1.79 -17.22
CA GLY A 98 2.76 0.96 -17.13
C GLY A 98 2.52 -0.54 -16.94
N ARG A 99 1.34 -0.92 -16.44
CA ARG A 99 0.95 -2.33 -16.29
C ARG A 99 0.30 -2.93 -17.54
N GLN A 100 -0.44 -2.14 -18.31
CA GLN A 100 -1.15 -2.60 -19.52
C GLN A 100 -0.23 -2.62 -20.74
N ILE A 101 0.70 -1.67 -20.84
CA ILE A 101 1.55 -1.51 -22.01
C ILE A 101 2.94 -2.10 -21.71
N GLY A 102 3.31 -3.17 -22.41
CA GLY A 102 4.57 -3.89 -22.19
C GLY A 102 5.83 -3.03 -22.29
N PHE A 103 5.82 -2.01 -23.16
CA PHE A 103 6.92 -1.07 -23.33
C PHE A 103 7.15 -0.15 -22.11
N LEU A 104 6.10 0.19 -21.37
CA LEU A 104 6.16 1.10 -20.23
C LEU A 104 6.53 0.40 -18.91
N LYS A 105 6.67 -0.94 -18.90
CA LYS A 105 7.08 -1.69 -17.70
C LYS A 105 8.48 -1.35 -17.21
N LYS A 106 9.43 -1.14 -18.14
CA LYS A 106 10.82 -0.77 -17.81
C LYS A 106 10.90 0.60 -17.13
N PRO A 107 10.39 1.70 -17.72
CA PRO A 107 10.44 3.01 -17.06
C PRO A 107 9.63 3.02 -15.76
N MET A 108 8.48 2.33 -15.70
CA MET A 108 7.71 2.19 -14.46
C MET A 108 8.52 1.50 -13.34
N ALA A 109 9.26 0.43 -13.66
CA ALA A 109 10.09 -0.27 -12.69
C ALA A 109 11.23 0.61 -12.15
N THR A 110 11.87 1.39 -13.04
CA THR A 110 12.88 2.38 -12.63
C THR A 110 12.27 3.46 -11.73
N LEU A 111 11.09 3.97 -12.08
CA LEU A 111 10.42 5.02 -11.32
C LEU A 111 9.99 4.54 -9.92
N HIS A 112 9.52 3.29 -9.81
CA HIS A 112 9.25 2.64 -8.52
C HIS A 112 10.51 2.29 -7.71
N ALA A 113 11.68 2.23 -8.35
CA ALA A 113 12.96 2.04 -7.66
C ALA A 113 13.43 3.35 -7.02
N TYR A 114 13.28 4.48 -7.72
CA TYR A 114 13.64 5.81 -7.18
C TYR A 114 12.59 6.35 -6.19
N ALA A 115 11.31 6.10 -6.42
CA ALA A 115 10.21 6.63 -5.62
C ALA A 115 9.31 5.49 -5.13
N VAL A 116 9.70 4.89 -4.02
CA VAL A 116 8.99 3.73 -3.41
C VAL A 116 7.56 4.08 -3.03
N PHE A 117 7.28 5.33 -2.64
CA PHE A 117 5.94 5.79 -2.25
C PHE A 117 4.91 5.72 -3.42
N LEU A 118 5.36 5.76 -4.68
CA LEU A 118 4.49 5.65 -5.85
C LEU A 118 3.92 4.25 -6.09
N LYS A 119 4.43 3.24 -5.37
CA LYS A 119 3.82 1.90 -5.33
C LYS A 119 2.45 1.93 -4.64
N PHE A 120 2.17 2.93 -3.80
CA PHE A 120 0.90 3.07 -3.09
C PHE A 120 -0.06 4.01 -3.82
N VAL A 121 -1.36 3.72 -3.77
CA VAL A 121 -2.41 4.56 -4.37
C VAL A 121 -2.39 5.99 -3.78
N TRP A 122 -2.18 6.12 -2.47
CA TRP A 122 -2.11 7.45 -1.84
C TRP A 122 -0.89 8.26 -2.30
N GLY A 123 0.24 7.60 -2.57
CA GLY A 123 1.46 8.24 -3.05
C GLY A 123 1.32 8.75 -4.48
N ARG A 124 0.68 7.97 -5.35
CA ARG A 124 0.26 8.42 -6.69
C ARG A 124 -0.70 9.61 -6.61
N GLY A 125 -1.67 9.57 -5.70
CA GLY A 125 -2.58 10.68 -5.44
C GLY A 125 -1.87 11.97 -4.99
N ALA A 126 -0.85 11.85 -4.13
CA ALA A 126 -0.04 12.99 -3.71
C ALA A 126 0.73 13.60 -4.89
N LEU A 127 1.30 12.77 -5.77
CA LEU A 127 1.94 13.24 -7.00
C LEU A 127 0.97 14.01 -7.89
N TYR A 128 -0.26 13.51 -8.06
CA TYR A 128 -1.30 14.15 -8.89
C TYR A 128 -1.77 15.47 -8.29
N PHE A 129 -1.89 15.53 -6.96
CA PHE A 129 -2.23 16.75 -6.26
C PHE A 129 -1.16 17.82 -6.44
N VAL A 130 0.12 17.46 -6.29
CA VAL A 130 1.25 18.37 -6.50
C VAL A 130 1.31 18.83 -7.96
N ALA A 131 1.19 17.90 -8.91
CA ALA A 131 1.18 18.21 -10.34
C ALA A 131 0.05 19.20 -10.69
N GLY A 132 -1.18 18.93 -10.23
CA GLY A 132 -2.32 19.82 -10.45
C GLY A 132 -2.14 21.18 -9.78
N SER A 133 -1.55 21.24 -8.57
CA SER A 133 -1.29 22.50 -7.88
C SER A 133 -0.26 23.38 -8.60
N LEU A 134 0.73 22.76 -9.24
CA LEU A 134 1.72 23.46 -10.05
C LEU A 134 1.06 24.05 -11.31
N GLU A 135 0.19 23.27 -11.96
CA GLU A 135 -0.56 23.69 -13.16
C GLU A 135 -1.53 24.84 -12.88
N LEU A 136 -2.14 24.89 -11.68
CA LEU A 136 -2.98 26.01 -11.24
C LEU A 136 -2.24 27.36 -11.18
N THR A 137 -0.90 27.33 -11.10
CA THR A 137 -0.07 28.54 -11.08
C THR A 137 0.09 29.15 -12.48
N GLN A 138 -0.23 28.41 -13.54
CA GLN A 138 -0.13 28.89 -14.91
C GLN A 138 -1.18 29.95 -15.25
N THR A 139 -0.90 30.74 -16.29
CA THR A 139 -1.75 31.89 -16.66
C THR A 139 -2.99 31.46 -17.45
N SER A 140 -2.87 30.44 -18.29
CA SER A 140 -3.93 29.99 -19.19
C SER A 140 -5.07 29.31 -18.44
N ILE A 141 -6.28 29.49 -18.99
CA ILE A 141 -7.52 28.98 -18.39
C ILE A 141 -7.59 27.46 -18.53
N PHE A 142 -7.04 26.89 -19.62
CA PHE A 142 -7.04 25.45 -19.84
C PHE A 142 -6.18 24.72 -18.81
N ASP A 143 -5.00 25.25 -18.49
CA ASP A 143 -4.11 24.74 -17.44
C ASP A 143 -4.81 24.77 -16.08
N LYS A 144 -5.54 25.85 -15.77
CA LYS A 144 -6.31 25.94 -14.51
C LYS A 144 -7.40 24.88 -14.42
N ILE A 145 -8.09 24.59 -15.52
CA ILE A 145 -9.15 23.56 -15.55
C ILE A 145 -8.56 22.17 -15.33
N VAL A 146 -7.49 21.83 -16.06
CA VAL A 146 -6.81 20.53 -15.94
C VAL A 146 -6.15 20.40 -14.57
N GLY A 147 -5.50 21.45 -14.07
CA GLY A 147 -4.90 21.48 -12.75
C GLY A 147 -5.91 21.27 -11.62
N MET A 148 -7.08 21.93 -11.68
CA MET A 148 -8.16 21.73 -10.71
C MET A 148 -8.68 20.28 -10.75
N TYR A 149 -8.88 19.73 -11.95
CA TYR A 149 -9.25 18.34 -12.13
C TYR A 149 -8.22 17.39 -11.49
N MET A 150 -6.93 17.62 -11.74
CA MET A 150 -5.83 16.81 -11.19
C MET A 150 -5.74 16.90 -9.68
N CYS A 151 -5.99 18.07 -9.08
CA CYS A 151 -6.09 18.20 -7.63
C CYS A 151 -7.24 17.36 -7.05
N ILE A 152 -8.42 17.39 -7.68
CA ILE A 152 -9.59 16.60 -7.24
C ILE A 152 -9.28 15.10 -7.33
N VAL A 153 -8.73 14.65 -8.46
CA VAL A 153 -8.33 13.25 -8.65
C VAL A 153 -7.26 12.85 -7.63
N GLY A 154 -6.28 13.71 -7.38
CA GLY A 154 -5.24 13.48 -6.36
C GLY A 154 -5.81 13.30 -4.96
N VAL A 155 -6.72 14.18 -4.53
CA VAL A 155 -7.42 14.07 -3.24
C VAL A 155 -8.24 12.78 -3.18
N MET A 156 -8.96 12.44 -4.25
CA MET A 156 -9.74 11.20 -4.32
C MET A 156 -8.84 9.96 -4.13
N TYR A 157 -7.68 9.91 -4.79
CA TYR A 157 -6.69 8.83 -4.62
C TYR A 157 -6.17 8.75 -3.18
N ILE A 158 -5.87 9.89 -2.55
CA ILE A 158 -5.41 9.92 -1.15
C ILE A 158 -6.51 9.38 -0.22
N VAL A 159 -7.76 9.81 -0.38
CA VAL A 159 -8.89 9.37 0.45
C VAL A 159 -9.16 7.89 0.26
N VAL A 160 -9.20 7.39 -0.99
CA VAL A 160 -9.40 5.97 -1.27
C VAL A 160 -8.24 5.15 -0.73
N GLY A 161 -7.00 5.59 -0.95
CA GLY A 161 -5.80 4.94 -0.42
C GLY A 161 -5.87 4.79 1.10
N ARG A 162 -6.16 5.89 1.82
CA ARG A 162 -6.30 5.86 3.28
C ARG A 162 -7.43 4.95 3.76
N ARG A 163 -8.60 4.97 3.09
CA ARG A 163 -9.74 4.11 3.44
C ARG A 163 -9.43 2.63 3.25
N VAL A 164 -8.75 2.26 2.17
CA VAL A 164 -8.39 0.86 1.91
C VAL A 164 -7.33 0.39 2.91
N SER A 165 -6.34 1.22 3.22
CA SER A 165 -5.34 0.93 4.26
C SER A 165 -5.98 0.70 5.63
N GLY A 166 -6.85 1.60 6.09
CA GLY A 166 -7.51 1.44 7.38
C GLY A 166 -8.40 0.20 7.47
N LYS A 167 -9.07 -0.18 6.37
CA LYS A 167 -9.83 -1.45 6.31
C LYS A 167 -8.92 -2.67 6.35
N LEU A 168 -7.74 -2.58 5.72
CA LEU A 168 -6.75 -3.66 5.74
C LEU A 168 -6.21 -3.88 7.16
N ASP A 169 -5.95 -2.80 7.90
CA ASP A 169 -5.50 -2.86 9.30
C ASP A 169 -6.57 -3.50 10.21
N GLN A 170 -7.85 -3.12 10.04
CA GLN A 170 -8.96 -3.76 10.76
C GLN A 170 -9.08 -5.26 10.43
N LEU A 171 -9.02 -5.63 9.15
CA LEU A 171 -9.10 -7.03 8.74
C LEU A 171 -7.92 -7.84 9.29
N ARG A 172 -6.71 -7.30 9.24
CA ARG A 172 -5.50 -7.94 9.78
C ARG A 172 -5.65 -8.24 11.27
N SER A 173 -6.13 -7.28 12.06
CA SER A 173 -6.36 -7.46 13.50
C SER A 173 -7.48 -8.48 13.81
N SER A 174 -8.43 -8.65 12.89
CA SER A 174 -9.51 -9.65 13.02
C SER A 174 -9.11 -11.07 12.60
N VAL A 175 -8.11 -11.21 11.71
CA VAL A 175 -7.66 -12.50 11.17
C VAL A 175 -6.78 -13.25 12.18
N TYR A 176 -5.95 -12.52 12.91
CA TYR A 176 -4.99 -13.08 13.87
C TYR A 176 -5.34 -12.63 15.28
N SER A 177 -5.71 -13.58 16.14
CA SER A 177 -5.80 -13.29 17.57
C SER A 177 -4.41 -13.06 18.17
N GLU A 178 -4.35 -12.37 19.31
CA GLU A 178 -3.11 -12.13 20.04
C GLU A 178 -2.38 -13.45 20.36
N GLU A 179 -3.11 -14.46 20.82
CA GLU A 179 -2.57 -15.80 21.10
C GLU A 179 -1.94 -16.44 19.87
N GLN A 180 -2.52 -16.24 18.69
CA GLN A 180 -1.95 -16.76 17.44
C GLN A 180 -0.72 -16.00 17.00
N LEU A 181 -0.70 -14.67 17.18
CA LEU A 181 0.50 -13.87 16.91
C LEU A 181 1.64 -14.29 17.83
N LEU A 182 1.36 -14.51 19.11
CA LEU A 182 2.35 -15.00 20.07
C LEU A 182 2.82 -16.41 19.72
N HIS A 183 1.91 -17.30 19.31
CA HIS A 183 2.26 -18.64 18.87
C HIS A 183 3.18 -18.63 17.64
N GLU A 184 2.86 -17.84 16.61
CA GLU A 184 3.71 -17.71 15.42
C GLU A 184 5.05 -17.05 15.74
N PHE A 185 5.08 -16.06 16.63
CA PHE A 185 6.31 -15.43 17.11
C PHE A 185 7.23 -16.44 17.79
N ASN A 186 6.70 -17.20 18.77
CA ASN A 186 7.45 -18.23 19.49
C ASN A 186 7.87 -19.39 18.57
N ALA A 187 7.10 -19.68 17.52
CA ALA A 187 7.45 -20.71 16.55
C ALA A 187 8.64 -20.32 15.65
N VAL A 188 9.04 -19.05 15.63
CA VAL A 188 10.17 -18.53 14.84
C VAL A 188 11.35 -18.12 15.73
N ASP A 189 11.10 -17.80 17.00
CA ASP A 189 12.10 -17.67 18.07
C ASP A 189 12.68 -19.05 18.47
N VAL A 190 13.45 -19.66 17.56
CA VAL A 190 14.05 -20.99 17.74
C VAL A 190 14.97 -21.03 18.97
N ASP A 191 15.69 -19.94 19.21
CA ASP A 191 16.59 -19.74 20.35
C ASP A 191 15.87 -19.41 21.66
N LYS A 192 14.55 -19.18 21.62
CA LYS A 192 13.69 -18.86 22.78
C LYS A 192 14.22 -17.69 23.59
N THR A 193 14.75 -16.68 22.91
CA THR A 193 15.30 -15.49 23.54
C THR A 193 14.21 -14.51 24.00
N GLY A 194 12.96 -14.71 23.56
CA GLY A 194 11.88 -13.75 23.71
C GLY A 194 11.97 -12.60 22.71
N SER A 195 12.88 -12.70 21.73
CA SER A 195 13.19 -11.67 20.75
C SER A 195 13.49 -12.26 19.38
N LEU A 196 13.25 -11.52 18.30
CA LEU A 196 13.53 -11.96 16.93
C LEU A 196 14.62 -11.10 16.30
N THR A 197 15.62 -11.76 15.70
CA THR A 197 16.54 -11.11 14.78
C THR A 197 15.85 -10.73 13.47
N LEU A 198 16.45 -9.86 12.66
CA LEU A 198 15.94 -9.48 11.33
C LEU A 198 15.62 -10.70 10.43
N SER A 199 16.48 -11.73 10.52
CA SER A 199 16.31 -12.97 9.76
C SER A 199 15.07 -13.77 10.18
N GLN A 200 14.81 -13.84 11.48
CA GLN A 200 13.64 -14.48 12.05
C GLN A 200 12.38 -13.66 11.79
N PHE A 201 12.46 -12.34 11.95
CA PHE A 201 11.36 -11.44 11.62
C PHE A 201 10.91 -11.61 10.17
N ARG A 202 11.85 -11.79 9.22
CA ARG A 202 11.52 -12.15 7.83
C ARG A 202 10.66 -13.40 7.72
N VAL A 203 11.08 -14.50 8.34
CA VAL A 203 10.31 -15.76 8.33
C VAL A 203 8.92 -15.56 8.94
N LEU A 204 8.81 -14.79 10.02
CA LEU A 204 7.52 -14.47 10.63
C LEU A 204 6.60 -13.69 9.67
N THR A 205 7.11 -12.64 9.03
CA THR A 205 6.31 -11.85 8.07
C THR A 205 5.86 -12.66 6.85
N ASP A 206 6.67 -13.62 6.40
CA ASP A 206 6.34 -14.55 5.31
C ASP A 206 5.23 -15.54 5.74
N LYS A 207 5.32 -16.12 6.95
CA LYS A 207 4.27 -16.98 7.53
C LYS A 207 2.94 -16.25 7.73
N LEU A 208 3.00 -14.96 8.08
CA LEU A 208 1.84 -14.10 8.24
C LEU A 208 1.33 -13.53 6.90
N HIS A 209 1.93 -13.95 5.77
CA HIS A 209 1.59 -13.51 4.42
C HIS A 209 1.58 -11.99 4.26
N LEU A 210 2.47 -11.30 4.98
CA LEU A 210 2.60 -9.85 4.89
C LEU A 210 3.27 -9.41 3.59
N GLY A 211 3.96 -10.29 2.85
CA GLY A 211 4.50 -9.99 1.53
C GLY A 211 5.28 -8.67 1.47
N MET A 212 6.19 -8.48 2.42
CA MET A 212 7.05 -7.30 2.53
C MET A 212 8.30 -7.49 1.67
N THR A 213 8.76 -6.42 1.04
CA THR A 213 10.06 -6.39 0.36
C THR A 213 11.18 -6.30 1.38
N ARG A 214 12.41 -6.66 0.99
CA ARG A 214 13.58 -6.61 1.87
C ARG A 214 13.76 -5.22 2.52
N SER A 215 13.65 -4.15 1.73
CA SER A 215 13.78 -2.78 2.22
C SER A 215 12.64 -2.40 3.17
N GLU A 216 11.39 -2.77 2.87
CA GLU A 216 10.25 -2.54 3.78
C GLU A 216 10.45 -3.28 5.12
N LEU A 217 11.08 -4.45 5.07
CA LEU A 217 11.33 -5.27 6.25
C LEU A 217 12.45 -4.69 7.12
N GLU A 218 13.56 -4.29 6.52
CA GLU A 218 14.67 -3.60 7.19
C GLU A 218 14.19 -2.28 7.81
N SER A 219 13.40 -1.48 7.09
CA SER A 219 12.80 -0.26 7.63
C SER A 219 11.82 -0.53 8.77
N ALA A 220 10.93 -1.53 8.62
CA ALA A 220 10.00 -1.89 9.68
C ALA A 220 10.74 -2.37 10.94
N PHE A 221 11.82 -3.14 10.77
CA PHE A 221 12.68 -3.59 11.86
C PHE A 221 13.29 -2.42 12.63
N LEU A 222 13.94 -1.49 11.92
CA LEU A 222 14.54 -0.28 12.50
C LEU A 222 13.52 0.61 13.25
N ILE A 223 12.28 0.68 12.77
CA ILE A 223 11.25 1.52 13.42
C ILE A 223 10.68 0.84 14.67
N MET A 224 10.67 -0.50 14.70
CA MET A 224 10.21 -1.27 15.86
C MET A 224 11.26 -1.36 16.96
N ASP A 225 12.52 -1.53 16.57
CA ASP A 225 13.68 -1.63 17.46
C ASP A 225 14.04 -0.24 18.00
N LYS A 226 13.34 0.17 19.07
CA LYS A 226 13.51 1.51 19.65
C LYS A 226 14.73 1.62 20.54
N ASP A 227 15.23 0.49 21.03
CA ASP A 227 16.39 0.42 21.90
C ASP A 227 17.70 0.07 21.17
N ASP A 228 17.64 -0.07 19.82
CA ASP A 228 18.77 -0.38 18.93
C ASP A 228 19.47 -1.67 19.36
N SER A 229 18.67 -2.64 19.82
CA SER A 229 19.16 -3.94 20.33
C SER A 229 19.44 -4.96 19.22
N ASP A 230 19.17 -4.59 17.96
CA ASP A 230 19.20 -5.44 16.76
C ASP A 230 18.29 -6.67 16.90
N ARG A 231 17.28 -6.57 17.77
CA ARG A 231 16.36 -7.63 18.16
C ARG A 231 14.98 -7.05 18.46
N LEU A 232 13.93 -7.77 18.06
CA LEU A 232 12.55 -7.35 18.29
C LEU A 232 11.88 -8.19 19.34
N THR A 233 11.51 -7.57 20.45
CA THR A 233 10.67 -8.21 21.46
C THR A 233 9.24 -8.41 20.95
N TYR A 234 8.50 -9.33 21.57
CA TYR A 234 7.09 -9.54 21.22
C TYR A 234 6.26 -8.26 21.42
N GLN A 235 6.58 -7.45 22.43
CA GLN A 235 5.83 -6.23 22.71
C GLN A 235 6.03 -5.17 21.61
N GLU A 236 7.25 -5.02 21.10
CA GLU A 236 7.54 -4.11 19.99
C GLU A 236 6.83 -4.54 18.71
N PHE A 237 6.93 -5.84 18.40
CA PHE A 237 6.20 -6.43 17.28
C PHE A 237 4.69 -6.23 17.41
N LYS A 238 4.12 -6.49 18.59
CA LYS A 238 2.68 -6.34 18.86
C LYS A 238 2.22 -4.89 18.70
N ASN A 239 2.97 -3.95 19.27
CA ASN A 239 2.68 -2.53 19.18
C ASN A 239 2.70 -2.04 17.73
N TRP A 240 3.67 -2.51 16.94
CA TRP A 240 3.73 -2.22 15.52
C TRP A 240 2.62 -2.90 14.72
N TRP A 241 2.28 -4.15 15.06
CA TRP A 241 1.20 -4.89 14.43
C TRP A 241 -0.15 -4.19 14.60
N SER A 242 -0.41 -3.64 15.79
CA SER A 242 -1.66 -2.92 16.10
C SER A 242 -1.68 -1.49 15.54
N ALA A 243 -0.53 -0.83 15.38
CA ALA A 243 -0.43 0.50 14.78
C ALA A 243 -0.71 0.52 13.26
N GLY A 244 -0.63 -0.63 12.59
CA GLY A 244 -0.81 -0.75 11.14
C GLY A 244 0.47 -0.39 10.36
N ILE A 245 0.68 -1.04 9.21
CA ILE A 245 1.89 -0.83 8.37
C ILE A 245 1.86 0.55 7.68
N THR A 246 0.72 1.24 7.73
CA THR A 246 0.40 2.41 6.92
C THR A 246 0.53 3.75 7.64
N GLU A 247 0.80 3.76 8.95
CA GLU A 247 1.12 4.96 9.73
C GLU A 247 2.61 5.07 10.06
N GLN A 248 3.49 4.89 9.06
CA GLN A 248 4.91 5.24 9.23
C GLN A 248 5.29 6.41 8.32
N PRO A 249 5.77 7.54 8.90
CA PRO A 249 6.10 8.73 8.15
C PRO A 249 7.29 8.45 7.22
N ALA A 250 7.19 8.95 5.99
CA ALA A 250 8.24 8.91 4.97
C ALA A 250 9.46 9.80 5.30
N SER A 251 9.72 10.11 6.58
CA SER A 251 10.72 11.09 7.01
C SER A 251 12.03 10.48 7.53
N LEU A 252 12.29 9.19 7.29
CA LEU A 252 13.57 8.53 7.64
C LEU A 252 14.11 7.65 6.50
N ILE A 253 14.01 8.15 5.27
CA ILE A 253 14.86 7.72 4.14
C ILE A 253 15.67 8.94 3.69
#